data_AF-A0A7S2T996-F1
#
_entry.id   AF-A0A7S2T996-F1
#
_cell.length_a   1.000
_cell.length_b   1.000
_cell.length_c   1.000
_cell.angle_alpha   90.00
_cell.angle_beta   90.00
_cell.angle_gamma   90.00
#
_symmetry.space_group_name_H-M   'P 1'
#
loop_
_entity.id
_entity.type
_entity.pdbx_description
1 polymer ?
#
loop_
_entity_poly.entity_id
_entity_poly.type
_entity_poly.pdbx_seq_one_letter_code
_entity_poly.pdbx_strand_id
1 'polypeptide(L)'
;GVGARGAARRDISAVGAYSLDLDALHQRRSGVLDQVPEPSLSSARRALSSLECPLRLDADAKLRKISEGAFAAFVDRVCGDAEAALSRGLDSDQNLRSPKASSNWDEVVVQHTDEEGNPVDTKFSLPNVPSAHVVDALFASLREYHRSRYVKTNLGNLRSLERELGRTFVRSISKFLDRSSGAVTERGALQLLFDVRFAQDVLAGGEAGPVGSLGSLGLGSAKGSALEARLSQLLDPIDWATYEPYLWKNEVSFYHRCGLLFQDFVSVRRAHENKDAKAKQSSAKSNIMEMAANVPRFNYLPISTPSAFRGADDAASGEGE
;
A
#
# COMPACT_ATOMS: atom_id res chain seq x y z
N GLY A 1 -7.01 -9.77 44.08
CA GLY A 1 -6.03 -10.73 43.53
C GLY A 1 -5.49 -10.18 42.24
N VAL A 2 -4.21 -9.81 42.22
CA VAL A 2 -3.52 -9.19 41.09
C VAL A 2 -3.14 -10.30 40.10
N GLY A 3 -3.82 -10.37 38.96
CA GLY A 3 -3.60 -11.35 37.90
C GLY A 3 -2.58 -10.84 36.87
N ALA A 4 -1.54 -11.62 36.66
CA ALA A 4 -0.36 -11.34 35.87
C ALA A 4 -0.63 -10.90 34.42
N ARG A 5 -0.25 -9.65 34.09
CA ARG A 5 0.02 -9.22 32.70
C ARG A 5 1.44 -9.64 32.33
N GLY A 6 1.58 -10.88 31.87
CA GLY A 6 2.77 -11.34 31.16
C GLY A 6 2.81 -10.72 29.76
N ALA A 7 3.21 -9.45 29.66
CA ALA A 7 3.64 -8.89 28.39
C ALA A 7 4.93 -9.61 28.00
N ALA A 8 4.83 -10.56 27.07
CA ALA A 8 5.99 -11.16 26.44
C ALA A 8 6.81 -10.03 25.81
N ARG A 9 7.88 -9.62 26.51
CA ARG A 9 9.02 -8.90 25.95
C ARG A 9 9.50 -9.75 24.79
N ARG A 10 9.02 -9.47 23.57
CA ARG A 10 9.52 -10.13 22.38
C ARG A 10 11.01 -9.80 22.29
N ASP A 11 11.73 -10.87 22.08
CA ASP A 11 13.09 -11.06 22.49
C ASP A 11 14.02 -10.16 21.67
N ILE A 12 14.75 -9.26 22.34
CA ILE A 12 15.82 -8.45 21.74
C ILE A 12 17.02 -9.37 21.41
N SER A 13 16.95 -10.66 21.73
CA SER A 13 17.93 -11.68 21.38
C SER A 13 18.20 -11.80 19.87
N ALA A 14 17.26 -11.39 19.00
CA ALA A 14 17.54 -11.27 17.57
C ALA A 14 18.67 -10.25 17.30
N VAL A 15 18.74 -9.15 18.05
CA VAL A 15 19.85 -8.18 17.95
C VAL A 15 21.17 -8.82 18.39
N GLY A 16 21.15 -9.74 19.35
CA GLY A 16 22.32 -10.54 19.74
C GLY A 16 22.77 -11.51 18.65
N ALA A 17 21.82 -12.15 17.94
CA ALA A 17 22.12 -13.03 16.80
C ALA A 17 22.70 -12.26 15.59
N TYR A 18 22.49 -10.95 15.53
CA TYR A 18 22.97 -10.03 14.49
C TYR A 18 24.09 -9.10 14.97
N SER A 19 24.66 -9.35 16.17
CA SER A 19 25.83 -8.63 16.66
C SER A 19 27.01 -8.92 15.74
N LEU A 20 27.56 -7.89 15.09
CA LEU A 20 28.86 -8.00 14.43
C LEU A 20 29.88 -8.32 15.52
N ASP A 21 30.52 -9.49 15.42
CA ASP A 21 31.68 -9.81 16.22
C ASP A 21 32.85 -8.92 15.76
N LEU A 22 32.85 -7.68 16.28
CA LEU A 22 33.78 -6.62 15.95
C LEU A 22 35.22 -7.07 16.23
N ASP A 23 35.41 -7.87 17.28
CA ASP A 23 36.71 -8.40 17.67
C ASP A 23 37.26 -9.36 16.60
N ALA A 24 36.41 -10.21 16.02
CA ALA A 24 36.80 -11.08 14.91
C ALA A 24 37.16 -10.31 13.62
N LEU A 25 36.48 -9.20 13.35
CA LEU A 25 36.81 -8.30 12.24
C LEU A 25 38.11 -7.52 12.49
N HIS A 26 38.34 -7.06 13.72
CA HIS A 26 39.57 -6.39 14.13
C HIS A 26 40.78 -7.31 14.06
N GLN A 27 40.66 -8.57 14.51
CA GLN A 27 41.72 -9.57 14.42
C GLN A 27 42.06 -9.94 12.97
N ARG A 28 41.08 -10.08 12.08
CA ARG A 28 41.37 -10.33 10.66
C ARG A 28 41.95 -9.10 9.95
N ARG A 29 41.53 -7.88 10.33
CA ARG A 29 42.12 -6.64 9.80
C ARG A 29 43.60 -6.54 10.18
N SER A 30 43.98 -6.85 11.42
CA SER A 30 45.39 -6.84 11.82
C SER A 30 46.19 -7.88 11.03
N GLY A 31 45.67 -9.11 10.90
CA GLY A 31 46.34 -10.17 10.13
C GLY A 31 46.51 -9.88 8.63
N VAL A 32 45.65 -9.06 8.02
CA VAL A 32 45.81 -8.60 6.62
C VAL A 32 46.80 -7.43 6.54
N LEU A 33 46.82 -6.53 7.51
CA LEU A 33 47.79 -5.43 7.57
C LEU A 33 49.22 -5.93 7.79
N ASP A 34 49.38 -7.00 8.58
CA ASP A 34 50.69 -7.64 8.83
C ASP A 34 51.28 -8.35 7.58
N GLN A 35 50.46 -8.63 6.57
CA GLN A 35 50.87 -9.26 5.31
C GLN A 35 51.24 -8.25 4.21
N VAL A 36 51.08 -6.96 4.46
CA VAL A 36 51.46 -5.91 3.49
C VAL A 36 52.88 -5.45 3.83
N PRO A 37 53.92 -5.84 3.04
CA PRO A 37 55.26 -5.34 3.26
C PRO A 37 55.28 -3.84 2.93
N GLU A 38 55.64 -3.02 3.91
CA GLU A 38 55.74 -1.55 3.88
C GLU A 38 55.91 -0.98 2.46
N PRO A 39 54.86 -0.37 1.88
CA PRO A 39 55.01 0.38 0.65
C PRO A 39 54.55 1.83 0.85
N SER A 40 55.20 2.74 0.14
CA SER A 40 54.86 4.17 0.13
C SER A 40 53.34 4.43 0.07
N LEU A 41 52.88 5.54 0.68
CA LEU A 41 51.48 5.95 0.77
C LEU A 41 50.69 5.83 -0.55
N SER A 42 51.37 5.97 -1.69
CA SER A 42 50.82 5.81 -3.04
C SER A 42 50.55 4.35 -3.42
N SER A 43 51.39 3.39 -3.03
CA SER A 43 51.14 1.95 -3.21
C SER A 43 50.08 1.42 -2.23
N ALA A 44 50.06 1.91 -0.99
CA ALA A 44 48.99 1.59 -0.04
C ALA A 44 47.62 2.10 -0.51
N ARG A 45 47.56 3.34 -1.04
CA ARG A 45 46.34 3.89 -1.68
C ARG A 45 45.93 3.11 -2.92
N ARG A 46 46.88 2.73 -3.77
CA ARG A 46 46.59 1.97 -5.00
C ARG A 46 46.11 0.55 -4.67
N ALA A 47 46.73 -0.12 -3.70
CA ALA A 47 46.30 -1.42 -3.18
C ALA A 47 44.91 -1.33 -2.52
N LEU A 48 44.64 -0.32 -1.68
CA LEU A 48 43.31 -0.09 -1.09
C LEU A 48 42.22 0.24 -2.13
N SER A 49 42.61 0.81 -3.28
CA SER A 49 41.68 1.13 -4.38
C SER A 49 41.49 -0.01 -5.39
N SER A 50 42.49 -0.90 -5.53
CA SER A 50 42.47 -2.04 -6.47
C SER A 50 42.03 -3.34 -5.80
N LEU A 51 42.15 -3.44 -4.47
CA LEU A 51 41.57 -4.52 -3.69
C LEU A 51 40.15 -4.10 -3.35
N GLU A 52 39.18 -4.71 -4.04
CA GLU A 52 38.00 -5.20 -3.34
C GLU A 52 38.51 -6.04 -2.17
N CYS A 53 38.79 -5.40 -1.02
CA CYS A 53 39.35 -6.10 0.12
C CYS A 53 38.38 -7.24 0.46
N PRO A 54 38.83 -8.50 0.55
CA PRO A 54 37.97 -9.62 0.96
C PRO A 54 37.23 -9.33 2.27
N LEU A 55 37.89 -8.57 3.17
CA LEU A 55 37.32 -8.02 4.40
C LEU A 55 36.16 -7.05 4.18
N ARG A 56 36.22 -6.20 3.15
CA ARG A 56 35.15 -5.27 2.80
C ARG A 56 33.96 -6.04 2.22
N LEU A 57 34.20 -7.00 1.33
CA LEU A 57 33.15 -7.87 0.80
C LEU A 57 32.48 -8.70 1.91
N ASP A 58 33.26 -9.26 2.83
CA ASP A 58 32.76 -9.99 4.00
C ASP A 58 31.97 -9.06 4.95
N ALA A 59 32.47 -7.86 5.20
CA ALA A 59 31.79 -6.86 6.04
C ALA A 59 30.48 -6.39 5.40
N ASP A 60 30.49 -6.10 4.10
CA ASP A 60 29.32 -5.70 3.33
C ASP A 60 28.28 -6.83 3.29
N ALA A 61 28.71 -8.09 3.15
CA ALA A 61 27.83 -9.26 3.22
C ALA A 61 27.21 -9.44 4.60
N LYS A 62 27.99 -9.27 5.68
CA LYS A 62 27.47 -9.32 7.06
C LYS A 62 26.50 -8.19 7.35
N LEU A 63 26.84 -6.96 6.97
CA LEU A 63 25.97 -5.79 7.13
C LEU A 63 24.66 -5.95 6.36
N ARG A 64 24.72 -6.47 5.12
CA ARG A 64 23.53 -6.81 4.33
C ARG A 64 22.63 -7.79 5.08
N LYS A 65 23.19 -8.91 5.56
CA LYS A 65 22.43 -9.92 6.34
C LYS A 65 21.78 -9.35 7.59
N ILE A 66 22.50 -8.48 8.32
CA ILE A 66 21.97 -7.80 9.51
C ILE A 66 20.83 -6.86 9.12
N SER A 67 21.00 -6.08 8.06
CA SER A 67 19.95 -5.18 7.57
C SER A 67 18.69 -5.92 7.10
N GLU A 68 18.86 -7.06 6.43
CA GLU A 68 17.76 -7.92 5.99
C GLU A 68 17.02 -8.51 7.21
N GLY A 69 17.75 -8.98 8.22
CA GLY A 69 17.18 -9.50 9.47
C GLY A 69 16.43 -8.42 10.27
N ALA A 70 17.03 -7.23 10.42
CA ALA A 70 16.39 -6.10 11.08
C ALA A 70 15.13 -5.64 10.34
N PHE A 71 15.15 -5.66 9.00
CA PHE A 71 13.99 -5.32 8.19
C PHE A 71 12.89 -6.39 8.30
N ALA A 72 13.22 -7.68 8.29
CA ALA A 72 12.27 -8.75 8.52
C ALA A 72 11.58 -8.61 9.89
N ALA A 73 12.36 -8.36 10.96
CA ALA A 73 11.81 -8.12 12.29
C ALA A 73 10.90 -6.88 12.36
N PHE A 74 11.23 -5.83 11.58
CA PHE A 74 10.37 -4.66 11.42
C PHE A 74 9.05 -5.03 10.73
N VAL A 75 9.08 -5.77 9.62
CA VAL A 75 7.89 -6.24 8.90
C VAL A 75 7.00 -7.09 9.81
N ASP A 76 7.59 -8.03 10.55
CA ASP A 76 6.86 -8.90 11.49
C ASP A 76 6.15 -8.08 12.58
N ARG A 77 6.81 -7.05 13.11
CA ARG A 77 6.21 -6.15 14.09
C ARG A 77 5.04 -5.39 13.50
N VAL A 78 5.23 -4.73 12.35
CA VAL A 78 4.18 -3.93 11.70
C VAL A 78 2.98 -4.81 11.32
N CYS A 79 3.22 -6.00 10.76
CA CYS A 79 2.15 -6.95 10.44
C CYS A 79 1.45 -7.46 11.71
N GLY A 80 2.19 -7.73 12.79
CA GLY A 80 1.59 -8.12 14.07
C GLY A 80 0.71 -7.03 14.69
N ASP A 81 1.13 -5.77 14.60
CA ASP A 81 0.35 -4.62 15.07
C ASP A 81 -0.91 -4.42 14.21
N ALA A 82 -0.79 -4.59 12.88
CA ALA A 82 -1.93 -4.57 11.96
C ALA A 82 -2.92 -5.71 12.23
N GLU A 83 -2.46 -6.96 12.38
CA GLU A 83 -3.32 -8.11 12.71
C GLU A 83 -4.08 -7.89 14.03
N ALA A 84 -3.41 -7.35 15.05
CA ALA A 84 -4.04 -7.02 16.34
C ALA A 84 -5.04 -5.86 16.24
N ALA A 85 -4.83 -4.90 15.34
CA ALA A 85 -5.79 -3.83 15.09
C ALA A 85 -7.01 -4.34 14.31
N LEU A 86 -6.80 -5.09 13.22
CA LEU A 86 -7.88 -5.66 12.42
C LEU A 86 -8.74 -6.63 13.22
N SER A 87 -8.14 -7.58 13.94
CA SER A 87 -8.88 -8.56 14.74
C SER A 87 -9.79 -7.89 15.77
N ARG A 88 -9.29 -6.89 16.49
CA ARG A 88 -10.10 -6.08 17.40
C ARG A 88 -11.22 -5.32 16.69
N GLY A 89 -10.93 -4.72 15.54
CA GLY A 89 -11.90 -4.03 14.70
C GLY A 89 -13.04 -4.93 14.26
N LEU A 90 -12.71 -6.04 13.61
CA LEU A 90 -13.64 -7.06 13.11
C LEU A 90 -14.50 -7.67 14.22
N ASP A 91 -13.91 -7.98 15.38
CA ASP A 91 -14.64 -8.56 16.51
C ASP A 91 -15.58 -7.53 17.18
N SER A 92 -15.26 -6.23 17.07
CA SER A 92 -16.09 -5.13 17.61
C SER A 92 -17.16 -4.61 16.66
N ASP A 93 -17.04 -4.86 15.36
CA ASP A 93 -17.92 -4.29 14.35
C ASP A 93 -19.25 -5.02 14.29
N GLN A 94 -20.25 -4.43 14.95
CA GLN A 94 -21.61 -4.99 14.99
C GLN A 94 -22.30 -4.90 13.63
N ASN A 95 -21.86 -4.03 12.71
CA ASN A 95 -22.51 -3.87 11.41
C ASN A 95 -22.32 -5.11 10.53
N LEU A 96 -21.21 -5.84 10.69
CA LEU A 96 -20.94 -7.08 9.95
C LEU A 96 -21.91 -8.21 10.29
N ARG A 97 -22.56 -8.13 11.46
CA ARG A 97 -23.53 -9.11 11.97
C ARG A 97 -24.96 -8.58 11.98
N SER A 98 -25.13 -7.29 11.69
CA SER A 98 -26.43 -6.64 11.67
C SER A 98 -27.03 -6.77 10.27
N PRO A 99 -28.34 -7.02 10.16
CA PRO A 99 -29.03 -6.93 8.89
C PRO A 99 -29.29 -5.47 8.49
N LYS A 100 -29.08 -4.47 9.36
CA LYS A 100 -29.34 -3.06 9.03
C LYS A 100 -28.18 -2.45 8.24
N ALA A 101 -28.49 -1.69 7.20
CA ALA A 101 -27.50 -0.93 6.46
C ALA A 101 -26.80 0.07 7.38
N SER A 102 -25.47 0.15 7.28
CA SER A 102 -24.70 1.18 7.98
C SER A 102 -24.95 2.56 7.36
N SER A 103 -24.74 3.63 8.12
CA SER A 103 -24.91 5.01 7.64
C SER A 103 -23.99 5.40 6.48
N ASN A 104 -22.99 4.58 6.15
CA ASN A 104 -21.93 4.87 5.18
C ASN A 104 -22.13 4.11 3.87
N TRP A 105 -23.37 3.74 3.53
CA TRP A 105 -23.68 3.05 2.29
C TRP A 105 -24.33 4.03 1.32
N ASP A 106 -23.87 4.07 0.08
CA ASP A 106 -24.48 4.90 -0.97
C ASP A 106 -25.63 4.15 -1.63
N GLU A 107 -26.71 4.89 -1.86
CA GLU A 107 -27.86 4.41 -2.63
C GLU A 107 -27.52 4.46 -4.12
N VAL A 108 -27.54 3.30 -4.77
CA VAL A 108 -27.39 3.13 -6.20
C VAL A 108 -28.78 3.00 -6.80
N VAL A 109 -29.11 3.91 -7.72
CA VAL A 109 -30.35 3.88 -8.50
C VAL A 109 -30.02 3.32 -9.87
N VAL A 110 -30.54 2.14 -10.19
CA VAL A 110 -30.38 1.49 -11.50
C VAL A 110 -31.70 1.59 -12.26
N GLN A 111 -31.64 2.25 -13.41
CA GLN A 111 -32.79 2.39 -14.30
C GLN A 111 -32.87 1.17 -15.20
N HIS A 112 -33.92 0.37 -15.04
CA HIS A 112 -34.29 -0.70 -15.94
C HIS A 112 -35.51 -0.29 -16.75
N THR A 113 -35.76 -0.96 -17.88
CA THR A 113 -37.02 -0.82 -18.63
C THR A 113 -37.81 -2.10 -18.43
N ASP A 114 -39.05 -1.98 -17.96
CA ASP A 114 -39.98 -3.10 -17.83
C ASP A 114 -40.33 -3.71 -19.19
N GLU A 115 -41.01 -4.87 -19.17
CA GLU A 115 -41.52 -5.57 -20.36
C GLU A 115 -42.45 -4.69 -21.22
N GLU A 116 -43.02 -3.63 -20.62
CA GLU A 116 -43.89 -2.63 -21.26
C GLU A 116 -43.13 -1.38 -21.76
N GLY A 117 -41.80 -1.34 -21.63
CA GLY A 117 -40.93 -0.23 -22.06
C GLY A 117 -40.91 0.97 -21.11
N ASN A 118 -41.51 0.87 -19.93
CA ASN A 118 -41.51 1.92 -18.91
C ASN A 118 -40.20 1.88 -18.09
N PRO A 119 -39.57 3.04 -17.81
CA PRO A 119 -38.38 3.07 -16.96
C PRO A 119 -38.76 2.81 -15.50
N VAL A 120 -38.22 1.73 -14.92
CA VAL A 120 -38.32 1.39 -13.51
C VAL A 120 -36.96 1.58 -12.83
N ASP A 121 -36.97 2.42 -11.80
CA ASP A 121 -35.80 2.66 -10.95
C ASP A 121 -35.76 1.60 -9.84
N THR A 122 -34.81 0.67 -9.92
CA THR A 122 -34.47 -0.22 -8.80
C THR A 122 -33.44 0.48 -7.92
N LYS A 123 -33.65 0.44 -6.60
CA LYS A 123 -32.78 1.11 -5.63
C LYS A 123 -32.20 0.10 -4.65
N PHE A 124 -30.89 0.06 -4.54
CA PHE A 124 -30.19 -0.75 -3.55
C PHE A 124 -29.03 0.03 -2.96
N SER A 125 -28.63 -0.32 -1.74
CA SER A 125 -27.54 0.33 -1.00
C SER A 125 -26.28 -0.53 -1.08
N LEU A 126 -25.13 0.08 -1.39
CA LEU A 126 -23.83 -0.60 -1.36
C LEU A 126 -22.78 0.17 -0.54
N PRO A 127 -21.75 -0.51 -0.01
CA PRO A 127 -20.58 0.13 0.55
C PRO A 127 -19.95 1.12 -0.43
N ASN A 128 -19.62 2.32 0.05
CA ASN A 128 -18.85 3.33 -0.71
C ASN A 128 -17.49 3.65 -0.07
N VAL A 129 -17.22 3.05 1.09
CA VAL A 129 -15.99 3.21 1.87
C VAL A 129 -15.64 1.86 2.51
N PRO A 130 -14.34 1.58 2.70
CA PRO A 130 -13.89 0.44 3.48
C PRO A 130 -14.14 0.71 4.97
N SER A 131 -14.14 -0.36 5.75
CA SER A 131 -14.31 -0.29 7.19
C SER A 131 -13.20 0.54 7.84
N ALA A 132 -13.55 1.33 8.86
CA ALA A 132 -12.61 2.23 9.52
C ALA A 132 -11.34 1.51 10.01
N HIS A 133 -11.49 0.30 10.56
CA HIS A 133 -10.38 -0.49 11.08
C HIS A 133 -9.40 -0.96 9.98
N VAL A 134 -9.84 -1.10 8.72
CA VAL A 134 -8.99 -1.42 7.57
C VAL A 134 -8.14 -0.20 7.20
N VAL A 135 -8.78 0.97 7.08
CA VAL A 135 -8.11 2.25 6.78
C VAL A 135 -7.11 2.59 7.88
N ASP A 136 -7.52 2.49 9.14
CA ASP A 136 -6.68 2.78 10.30
C ASP A 136 -5.46 1.86 10.37
N ALA A 137 -5.63 0.57 10.08
CA ALA A 137 -4.53 -0.39 10.09
C ALA A 137 -3.54 -0.14 8.94
N LEU A 138 -4.03 0.15 7.72
CA LEU A 138 -3.17 0.53 6.59
C LEU A 138 -2.41 1.83 6.90
N PHE A 139 -3.10 2.84 7.44
CA PHE A 139 -2.48 4.12 7.75
C PHE A 139 -1.48 4.02 8.91
N ALA A 140 -1.78 3.23 9.95
CA ALA A 140 -0.85 2.95 11.03
C ALA A 140 0.41 2.24 10.52
N SER A 141 0.24 1.26 9.62
CA SER A 141 1.37 0.56 9.00
C SER A 141 2.24 1.52 8.17
N LEU A 142 1.60 2.41 7.41
CA LEU A 142 2.28 3.44 6.64
C LEU A 142 3.02 4.44 7.54
N ARG A 143 2.43 4.81 8.68
CA ARG A 143 3.06 5.68 9.67
C ARG A 143 4.32 5.06 10.25
N GLU A 144 4.30 3.76 10.56
CA GLU A 144 5.50 3.04 11.02
C GLU A 144 6.58 3.00 9.92
N TYR A 145 6.17 2.75 8.67
CA TYR A 145 7.06 2.86 7.52
C TYR A 145 7.69 4.26 7.40
N HIS A 146 6.89 5.34 7.53
CA HIS A 146 7.39 6.71 7.48
C HIS A 146 8.32 7.07 8.64
N ARG A 147 8.12 6.50 9.83
CA ARG A 147 9.01 6.66 10.98
C ARG A 147 10.36 6.00 10.76
N SER A 148 10.37 4.88 10.03
CA SER A 148 11.60 4.18 9.67
C SER A 148 12.36 4.97 8.58
N ARG A 149 13.23 5.90 8.99
CA ARG A 149 14.06 6.72 8.08
C ARG A 149 14.96 5.89 7.14
N TYR A 150 15.18 4.61 7.45
CA TYR A 150 16.06 3.69 6.73
C TYR A 150 15.39 2.94 5.57
N VAL A 151 14.06 2.81 5.56
CA VAL A 151 13.37 1.88 4.63
C VAL A 151 12.99 2.54 3.29
N LYS A 152 12.92 3.88 3.25
CA LYS A 152 12.45 4.63 2.08
C LYS A 152 13.30 4.50 0.81
N THR A 153 14.56 4.05 0.94
CA THR A 153 15.50 3.99 -0.19
C THR A 153 15.48 2.66 -0.93
N ASN A 154 14.85 1.61 -0.38
CA ASN A 154 14.85 0.29 -0.97
C ASN A 154 13.45 -0.16 -1.36
N LEU A 155 13.14 -0.05 -2.66
CA LEU A 155 11.88 -0.49 -3.26
C LEU A 155 11.59 -1.98 -2.98
N GLY A 156 12.63 -2.83 -2.87
CA GLY A 156 12.49 -4.24 -2.51
C GLY A 156 11.95 -4.45 -1.10
N ASN A 157 12.35 -3.60 -0.16
CA ASN A 157 11.85 -3.64 1.21
C ASN A 157 10.39 -3.22 1.27
N LEU A 158 10.01 -2.13 0.59
CA LEU A 158 8.61 -1.70 0.52
C LEU A 158 7.71 -2.78 -0.11
N ARG A 159 8.13 -3.41 -1.21
CA ARG A 159 7.42 -4.55 -1.82
C ARG A 159 7.26 -5.73 -0.87
N SER A 160 8.28 -6.01 -0.06
CA SER A 160 8.21 -7.08 0.95
C SER A 160 7.21 -6.75 2.05
N LEU A 161 7.22 -5.50 2.53
CA LEU A 161 6.24 -5.01 3.51
C LEU A 161 4.81 -5.07 2.96
N GLU A 162 4.58 -4.56 1.74
CA GLU A 162 3.26 -4.60 1.09
C GLU A 162 2.73 -6.02 0.94
N ARG A 163 3.61 -6.96 0.54
CA ARG A 163 3.25 -8.37 0.39
C ARG A 163 2.85 -9.01 1.71
N GLU A 164 3.64 -8.80 2.77
CA GLU A 164 3.33 -9.38 4.09
C GLU A 164 2.12 -8.72 4.75
N LEU A 165 1.93 -7.42 4.55
CA LEU A 165 0.70 -6.73 4.94
C LEU A 165 -0.51 -7.32 4.20
N GLY A 166 -0.47 -7.44 2.87
CA GLY A 166 -1.58 -7.99 2.09
C GLY A 166 -1.96 -9.42 2.55
N ARG A 167 -0.95 -10.26 2.80
CA ARG A 167 -1.13 -11.60 3.39
C ARG A 167 -1.77 -11.54 4.78
N THR A 168 -1.39 -10.58 5.60
CA THR A 168 -1.90 -10.40 6.95
C THR A 168 -3.36 -9.96 6.95
N PHE A 169 -3.77 -9.07 6.04
CA PHE A 169 -5.18 -8.67 5.87
C PHE A 169 -6.05 -9.86 5.47
N VAL A 170 -5.67 -10.58 4.41
CA VAL A 170 -6.39 -11.78 3.94
C VAL A 170 -6.47 -12.85 5.04
N ARG A 171 -5.35 -13.09 5.74
CA ARG A 171 -5.31 -14.06 6.85
C ARG A 171 -6.22 -13.66 8.00
N SER A 172 -6.22 -12.38 8.38
CA SER A 172 -7.02 -11.88 9.51
C SER A 172 -8.51 -11.99 9.23
N ILE A 173 -8.93 -11.61 8.02
CA ILE A 173 -10.34 -11.70 7.59
C ILE A 173 -10.76 -13.17 7.46
N SER A 174 -9.93 -14.04 6.87
CA SER A 174 -10.20 -15.48 6.83
C SER A 174 -10.38 -16.06 8.25
N LYS A 175 -9.46 -15.77 9.18
CA LYS A 175 -9.58 -16.21 10.58
C LYS A 175 -10.86 -15.68 11.24
N PHE A 176 -11.28 -14.47 10.92
CA PHE A 176 -12.54 -13.93 11.42
C PHE A 176 -13.75 -14.68 10.85
N LEU A 177 -13.78 -14.98 9.56
CA LEU A 177 -14.86 -15.76 8.93
C LEU A 177 -14.94 -17.18 9.50
N ASP A 178 -13.80 -17.84 9.65
CA ASP A 178 -13.71 -19.19 10.21
C ASP A 178 -14.27 -19.23 11.66
N ARG A 179 -13.99 -18.20 12.46
CA ARG A 179 -14.54 -18.05 13.83
C ARG A 179 -16.01 -17.64 13.85
N SER A 180 -16.48 -16.93 12.83
CA SER A 180 -17.82 -16.34 12.80
C SER A 180 -18.87 -17.24 12.16
N SER A 181 -18.52 -18.45 11.70
CA SER A 181 -19.40 -19.52 11.17
C SER A 181 -20.89 -19.15 10.98
N GLY A 182 -21.20 -18.38 9.91
CA GLY A 182 -22.58 -18.02 9.53
C GLY A 182 -23.22 -16.82 10.23
N ALA A 183 -22.53 -16.16 11.16
CA ALA A 183 -23.00 -14.94 11.83
C ALA A 183 -22.83 -13.66 10.99
N VAL A 184 -22.08 -13.74 9.88
CA VAL A 184 -21.88 -12.61 8.96
C VAL A 184 -23.09 -12.52 8.05
N THR A 185 -23.72 -11.35 7.99
CA THR A 185 -24.86 -11.12 7.10
C THR A 185 -24.39 -10.90 5.68
N GLU A 186 -25.29 -11.00 4.70
CA GLU A 186 -25.02 -10.66 3.30
C GLU A 186 -24.38 -9.25 3.17
N ARG A 187 -24.92 -8.28 3.91
CA ARG A 187 -24.36 -6.92 3.97
C ARG A 187 -22.94 -6.89 4.56
N GLY A 188 -22.70 -7.66 5.62
CA GLY A 188 -21.37 -7.84 6.17
C GLY A 188 -20.39 -8.46 5.17
N ALA A 189 -20.85 -9.42 4.36
CA ALA A 189 -20.06 -10.03 3.30
C ALA A 189 -19.70 -9.01 2.20
N LEU A 190 -20.64 -8.15 1.77
CA LEU A 190 -20.37 -7.06 0.83
C LEU A 190 -19.33 -6.06 1.39
N GLN A 191 -19.41 -5.71 2.68
CA GLN A 191 -18.42 -4.84 3.32
C GLN A 191 -17.04 -5.51 3.37
N LEU A 192 -16.96 -6.78 3.75
CA LEU A 192 -15.70 -7.53 3.79
C LEU A 192 -15.10 -7.73 2.39
N LEU A 193 -15.93 -7.90 1.35
CA LEU A 193 -15.47 -7.94 -0.05
C LEU A 193 -14.83 -6.63 -0.45
N PHE A 194 -15.49 -5.51 -0.15
CA PHE A 194 -14.95 -4.18 -0.38
C PHE A 194 -13.60 -3.99 0.34
N ASP A 195 -13.55 -4.37 1.63
CA ASP A 195 -12.35 -4.24 2.48
C ASP A 195 -11.16 -5.06 1.95
N VAL A 196 -11.40 -6.32 1.58
CA VAL A 196 -10.39 -7.21 1.02
C VAL A 196 -9.86 -6.65 -0.29
N ARG A 197 -10.75 -6.21 -1.18
CA ARG A 197 -10.36 -5.69 -2.49
C ARG A 197 -9.55 -4.42 -2.37
N PHE A 198 -10.08 -3.45 -1.61
CA PHE A 198 -9.40 -2.18 -1.36
C PHE A 198 -8.00 -2.37 -0.78
N ALA A 199 -7.85 -3.24 0.24
CA ALA A 199 -6.55 -3.50 0.85
C ALA A 199 -5.56 -4.15 -0.13
N GLN A 200 -6.02 -5.05 -1.00
CA GLN A 200 -5.19 -5.66 -2.04
C GLN A 200 -4.77 -4.65 -3.11
N ASP A 201 -5.69 -3.81 -3.56
CA ASP A 201 -5.42 -2.81 -4.59
C ASP A 201 -4.47 -1.71 -4.08
N VAL A 202 -4.59 -1.29 -2.81
CA VAL A 202 -3.63 -0.38 -2.15
C VAL A 202 -2.24 -1.01 -2.03
N LEU A 203 -2.15 -2.32 -1.78
CA LEU A 203 -0.89 -3.05 -1.55
C LEU A 203 -0.39 -3.82 -2.79
N ALA A 204 -0.87 -3.45 -3.98
CA ALA A 204 -0.65 -4.19 -5.21
C ALA A 204 0.83 -4.31 -5.63
N GLY A 205 1.71 -3.46 -5.09
CA GLY A 205 3.15 -3.50 -5.37
C GLY A 205 3.86 -4.72 -4.77
N GLY A 206 3.28 -5.38 -3.77
CA GLY A 206 3.81 -6.60 -3.18
C GLY A 206 3.63 -7.87 -4.03
N GLU A 207 2.69 -7.86 -4.97
CA GLU A 207 2.32 -8.98 -5.82
C GLU A 207 3.14 -9.03 -7.13
N ALA A 208 3.69 -10.20 -7.44
CA ALA A 208 4.47 -10.47 -8.65
C ALA A 208 3.58 -11.08 -9.75
N GLY A 209 2.71 -10.28 -10.35
CA GLY A 209 1.87 -10.66 -11.50
C GLY A 209 1.44 -9.44 -12.30
N PRO A 210 0.88 -9.51 -13.53
CA PRO A 210 0.38 -8.35 -14.27
C PRO A 210 -0.89 -7.75 -13.63
N VAL A 211 -1.03 -6.43 -13.71
CA VAL A 211 -2.20 -5.65 -13.29
C VAL A 211 -2.52 -4.85 -14.53
N GLY A 212 -3.61 -5.20 -15.18
CA GLY A 212 -3.98 -4.62 -16.44
C GLY A 212 -5.47 -4.81 -16.69
N SER A 213 -6.18 -3.68 -16.65
CA SER A 213 -7.48 -3.29 -17.25
C SER A 213 -8.67 -4.27 -17.31
N LEU A 214 -8.55 -5.47 -16.75
CA LEU A 214 -9.59 -6.48 -16.63
C LEU A 214 -9.32 -7.34 -15.39
N GLY A 215 -9.28 -6.70 -14.22
CA GLY A 215 -9.30 -7.35 -12.90
C GLY A 215 -10.61 -8.13 -12.60
N SER A 216 -11.30 -8.56 -13.65
CA SER A 216 -12.59 -9.25 -13.66
C SER A 216 -12.45 -10.78 -13.55
N LEU A 217 -11.28 -11.40 -13.79
CA LEU A 217 -11.11 -12.86 -13.57
C LEU A 217 -9.69 -13.31 -13.13
N GLY A 218 -8.84 -12.41 -12.60
CA GLY A 218 -7.40 -12.65 -12.47
C GLY A 218 -6.79 -12.49 -11.07
N LEU A 219 -7.13 -13.38 -10.14
CA LEU A 219 -6.24 -13.96 -9.11
C LEU A 219 -5.06 -13.11 -8.57
N GLY A 220 -5.33 -11.91 -8.02
CA GLY A 220 -4.36 -11.19 -7.20
C GLY A 220 -4.08 -12.00 -5.92
N SER A 221 -2.92 -12.67 -5.84
CA SER A 221 -2.63 -13.76 -4.90
C SER A 221 -3.67 -14.89 -4.93
N ALA A 222 -3.29 -16.14 -5.19
CA ALA A 222 -4.24 -17.27 -5.14
C ALA A 222 -5.08 -17.34 -3.85
N LYS A 223 -4.57 -16.76 -2.75
CA LYS A 223 -5.26 -16.65 -1.44
C LYS A 223 -6.26 -15.49 -1.36
N GLY A 224 -6.00 -14.37 -2.03
CA GLY A 224 -6.88 -13.21 -2.06
C GLY A 224 -8.16 -13.53 -2.82
N SER A 225 -8.01 -14.08 -4.01
CA SER A 225 -9.14 -14.56 -4.82
C SER A 225 -9.90 -15.72 -4.18
N ALA A 226 -9.23 -16.61 -3.44
CA ALA A 226 -9.93 -17.65 -2.69
C ALA A 226 -10.82 -17.08 -1.58
N LEU A 227 -10.39 -16.02 -0.90
CA LEU A 227 -11.19 -15.35 0.12
C LEU A 227 -12.37 -14.58 -0.50
N GLU A 228 -12.15 -13.89 -1.62
CA GLU A 228 -13.23 -13.24 -2.39
C GLU A 228 -14.28 -14.27 -2.84
N ALA A 229 -13.86 -15.42 -3.37
CA ALA A 229 -14.76 -16.50 -3.76
C ALA A 229 -15.54 -17.10 -2.58
N ARG A 230 -14.92 -17.21 -1.40
CA ARG A 230 -15.61 -17.65 -0.17
C ARG A 230 -16.63 -16.63 0.31
N LEU A 231 -16.33 -15.34 0.18
CA LEU A 231 -17.25 -14.26 0.57
C LEU A 231 -18.41 -14.13 -0.42
N SER A 232 -18.16 -14.29 -1.73
CA SER A 232 -19.23 -14.25 -2.74
C SER A 232 -20.18 -15.44 -2.62
N GLN A 233 -19.73 -16.59 -2.14
CA GLN A 233 -20.59 -17.74 -1.81
C GLN A 233 -21.57 -17.46 -0.65
N LEU A 234 -21.35 -16.41 0.15
CA LEU A 234 -22.29 -16.00 1.21
C LEU A 234 -23.43 -15.11 0.68
N LEU A 235 -23.37 -14.71 -0.59
CA LEU A 235 -24.34 -13.83 -1.25
C LEU A 235 -25.28 -14.65 -2.14
N ASP A 236 -26.49 -14.14 -2.39
CA ASP A 236 -27.35 -14.70 -3.43
C ASP A 236 -26.67 -14.49 -4.80
N PRO A 237 -26.53 -15.53 -5.65
CA PRO A 237 -25.94 -15.40 -6.98
C PRO A 237 -26.58 -14.32 -7.87
N ILE A 238 -27.89 -14.10 -7.75
CA ILE A 238 -28.62 -13.11 -8.56
C ILE A 238 -28.30 -11.70 -8.07
N ASP A 239 -28.32 -11.52 -6.75
CA ASP A 239 -28.02 -10.23 -6.13
C ASP A 239 -26.54 -9.87 -6.32
N TRP A 240 -25.63 -10.84 -6.18
CA TRP A 240 -24.19 -10.63 -6.42
C TRP A 240 -23.92 -10.17 -7.86
N ALA A 241 -24.50 -10.82 -8.86
CA ALA A 241 -24.35 -10.43 -10.26
C ALA A 241 -24.84 -8.99 -10.52
N THR A 242 -25.84 -8.55 -9.75
CA THR A 242 -26.37 -7.18 -9.83
C THR A 242 -25.47 -6.18 -9.10
N TYR A 243 -24.96 -6.52 -7.92
CA TYR A 243 -24.16 -5.63 -7.07
C TYR A 243 -22.71 -5.48 -7.53
N GLU A 244 -22.10 -6.56 -8.04
CA GLU A 244 -20.68 -6.65 -8.40
C GLU A 244 -20.15 -5.42 -9.19
N PRO A 245 -20.74 -5.01 -10.32
CA PRO A 245 -20.20 -3.90 -11.12
C PRO A 245 -20.24 -2.55 -10.37
N TYR A 246 -21.25 -2.34 -9.52
CA TYR A 246 -21.39 -1.10 -8.77
C TYR A 246 -20.50 -1.07 -7.53
N LEU A 247 -20.32 -2.22 -6.87
CA LEU A 247 -19.42 -2.35 -5.73
C LEU A 247 -17.97 -2.01 -6.12
N TRP A 248 -17.50 -2.55 -7.25
CA TRP A 248 -16.15 -2.29 -7.74
C TRP A 248 -15.97 -0.87 -8.27
N LYS A 249 -17.00 -0.26 -8.84
CA LYS A 249 -16.98 1.17 -9.18
C LYS A 249 -16.79 2.04 -7.93
N ASN A 250 -17.46 1.69 -6.83
CA ASN A 250 -17.32 2.40 -5.56
C ASN A 250 -15.93 2.22 -4.94
N GLU A 251 -15.37 1.01 -5.02
CA GLU A 251 -14.00 0.70 -4.58
C GLU A 251 -12.99 1.58 -5.33
N VAL A 252 -13.03 1.58 -6.66
CA VAL A 252 -12.14 2.39 -7.51
C VAL A 252 -12.25 3.87 -7.18
N SER A 253 -13.48 4.37 -6.99
CA SER A 253 -13.73 5.76 -6.61
C SER A 253 -13.09 6.10 -5.25
N PHE A 254 -13.23 5.22 -4.26
CA PHE A 254 -12.60 5.41 -2.96
C PHE A 254 -11.07 5.30 -3.03
N TYR A 255 -10.54 4.34 -3.78
CA TYR A 255 -9.11 4.19 -4.03
C TYR A 255 -8.50 5.49 -4.58
N HIS A 256 -9.15 6.13 -5.55
CA HIS A 256 -8.69 7.42 -6.07
C HIS A 256 -8.79 8.54 -5.03
N ARG A 257 -9.87 8.60 -4.23
CA ARG A 257 -10.00 9.60 -3.14
C ARG A 257 -8.88 9.47 -2.09
N CYS A 258 -8.44 8.25 -1.79
CA CYS A 258 -7.39 7.99 -0.80
C CYS A 258 -5.98 7.86 -1.41
N GLY A 259 -5.80 8.12 -2.70
CA GLY A 259 -4.51 7.96 -3.38
C GLY A 259 -3.38 8.80 -2.77
N LEU A 260 -3.69 9.98 -2.24
CA LEU A 260 -2.71 10.80 -1.51
C LEU A 260 -2.36 10.24 -0.12
N LEU A 261 -3.33 9.63 0.57
CA LEU A 261 -3.11 9.07 1.91
C LEU A 261 -2.19 7.85 1.84
N PHE A 262 -2.35 7.02 0.81
CA PHE A 262 -1.60 5.78 0.61
C PHE A 262 -0.56 5.89 -0.50
N GLN A 263 -0.09 7.10 -0.79
CA GLN A 263 0.76 7.38 -1.95
C GLN A 263 2.00 6.48 -2.02
N ASP A 264 2.67 6.22 -0.90
CA ASP A 264 3.89 5.39 -0.91
C ASP A 264 3.56 3.93 -1.27
N PHE A 265 2.45 3.36 -0.78
CA PHE A 265 2.02 2.01 -1.19
C PHE A 265 1.58 1.95 -2.66
N VAL A 266 0.82 2.96 -3.09
CA VAL A 266 0.33 3.06 -4.47
C VAL A 266 1.44 3.40 -5.46
N SER A 267 2.57 3.94 -4.99
CA SER A 267 3.70 4.35 -5.85
C SER A 267 4.47 3.17 -6.45
N VAL A 268 4.53 2.04 -5.73
CA VAL A 268 5.20 0.82 -6.20
C VAL A 268 4.45 0.26 -7.39
N ARG A 269 3.12 0.29 -7.30
CA ARG A 269 2.21 -0.16 -8.34
C ARG A 269 0.81 0.42 -8.15
N ARG A 270 0.28 1.02 -9.21
CA ARG A 270 -1.12 1.48 -9.24
C ARG A 270 -2.02 0.34 -9.69
N ALA A 271 -3.00 -0.03 -8.86
CA ALA A 271 -4.06 -0.98 -9.24
C ALA A 271 -4.98 -0.39 -10.32
N HIS A 272 -5.39 0.86 -10.09
CA HIS A 272 -6.25 1.62 -10.99
C HIS A 272 -5.49 2.78 -11.64
N GLU A 273 -5.44 2.78 -12.96
CA GLU A 273 -4.92 3.93 -13.72
C GLU A 273 -5.96 5.05 -13.70
N ASN A 274 -5.49 6.27 -13.49
CA ASN A 274 -6.36 7.44 -13.46
C ASN A 274 -6.75 7.82 -14.90
N LYS A 275 -7.72 7.08 -15.47
CA LYS A 275 -8.28 7.37 -16.80
C LYS A 275 -9.15 8.64 -16.77
N ASP A 276 -9.46 9.17 -15.58
CA ASP A 276 -10.50 10.18 -15.34
C ASP A 276 -9.99 11.54 -14.83
N ALA A 277 -8.78 11.95 -15.20
CA ALA A 277 -8.40 13.38 -15.06
C ALA A 277 -9.26 14.33 -15.93
N LYS A 278 -10.22 13.80 -16.71
CA LYS A 278 -11.11 14.56 -17.59
C LYS A 278 -12.61 14.29 -17.42
N ALA A 279 -13.06 13.53 -16.42
CA ALA A 279 -14.48 13.15 -16.31
C ALA A 279 -15.11 13.50 -14.95
N LYS A 280 -15.94 14.55 -14.98
CA LYS A 280 -17.16 14.82 -14.21
C LYS A 280 -17.10 14.75 -12.67
N GLN A 281 -17.19 15.93 -12.08
CA GLN A 281 -17.70 16.19 -10.72
C GLN A 281 -19.01 15.42 -10.46
N SER A 282 -18.95 14.39 -9.63
CA SER A 282 -20.08 13.78 -8.91
C SER A 282 -19.45 13.03 -7.73
N SER A 283 -19.77 13.19 -6.44
CA SER A 283 -20.95 13.65 -5.72
C SER A 283 -20.53 14.66 -4.64
N ALA A 284 -21.16 15.83 -4.64
CA ALA A 284 -20.92 16.96 -3.74
C ALA A 284 -21.10 16.64 -2.23
N LYS A 285 -21.72 15.51 -1.87
CA LYS A 285 -22.06 15.22 -0.46
C LYS A 285 -20.88 14.80 0.44
N SER A 286 -19.72 14.44 -0.13
CA SER A 286 -18.54 14.04 0.64
C SER A 286 -17.38 15.03 0.58
N ASN A 287 -17.56 16.16 -0.12
CA ASN A 287 -16.52 17.15 -0.29
C ASN A 287 -16.56 18.17 0.86
N ILE A 288 -15.69 18.01 1.86
CA ILE A 288 -15.56 18.91 3.02
C ILE A 288 -15.16 20.34 2.57
N MET A 289 -14.70 20.51 1.33
CA MET A 289 -14.35 21.80 0.73
C MET A 289 -15.56 22.71 0.42
N GLU A 290 -16.79 22.19 0.36
CA GLU A 290 -17.99 23.03 0.13
C GLU A 290 -18.43 23.81 1.39
N MET A 291 -17.85 23.52 2.56
CA MET A 291 -18.06 24.33 3.78
C MET A 291 -17.19 25.59 3.82
N ALA A 292 -16.18 25.70 2.95
CA ALA A 292 -15.40 26.92 2.84
C ALA A 292 -16.09 27.85 1.85
N ALA A 293 -16.76 28.90 2.36
CA ALA A 293 -17.27 29.99 1.55
C ALA A 293 -16.19 30.42 0.55
N ASN A 294 -16.52 30.31 -0.74
CA ASN A 294 -15.70 30.60 -1.91
C ASN A 294 -14.57 31.60 -1.60
N VAL A 295 -13.38 31.10 -1.26
CA VAL A 295 -12.25 31.96 -0.88
C VAL A 295 -11.89 32.80 -2.11
N PRO A 296 -11.95 34.15 -2.04
CA PRO A 296 -11.67 34.98 -3.19
C PRO A 296 -10.26 34.68 -3.69
N ARG A 297 -10.18 34.18 -4.94
CA ARG A 297 -8.91 33.90 -5.59
C ARG A 297 -8.12 35.22 -5.68
N PHE A 298 -6.93 35.25 -5.08
CA PHE A 298 -5.99 36.32 -5.36
C PHE A 298 -5.64 36.25 -6.86
N ASN A 299 -5.89 37.33 -7.59
CA ASN A 299 -5.41 37.48 -8.96
C ASN A 299 -3.87 37.42 -8.90
N TYR A 300 -3.30 36.35 -9.45
CA TYR A 300 -1.86 36.21 -9.55
C TYR A 300 -1.28 37.41 -10.30
N LEU A 301 -0.22 38.01 -9.73
CA LEU A 301 0.61 38.98 -10.43
C LEU A 301 1.15 38.35 -11.72
N PRO A 302 1.21 39.11 -12.83
CA PRO A 302 1.74 38.61 -14.09
C PRO A 302 3.19 38.15 -13.90
N ILE A 303 3.43 36.86 -14.12
CA ILE A 303 4.75 36.27 -14.12
C ILE A 303 5.40 36.65 -15.45
N SER A 304 6.42 37.52 -15.41
CA SER A 304 7.19 37.90 -16.59
C SER A 304 7.81 36.63 -17.21
N THR A 305 7.36 36.27 -18.41
CA THR A 305 7.98 35.21 -19.21
C THR A 305 9.43 35.59 -19.51
N PRO A 306 10.42 34.70 -19.32
CA PRO A 306 11.80 35.02 -19.65
C PRO A 306 11.96 35.17 -21.17
N SER A 307 12.44 36.34 -21.57
CA SER A 307 12.79 36.70 -22.95
C SER A 307 13.81 35.72 -23.51
N ALA A 308 13.45 35.00 -24.56
CA ALA A 308 14.40 34.20 -25.33
C ALA A 308 15.46 35.13 -25.95
N PHE A 309 16.69 35.06 -25.43
CA PHE A 309 17.89 35.54 -26.11
C PHE A 309 18.02 34.77 -27.43
N ARG A 310 17.52 35.35 -28.52
CA ARG A 310 17.86 34.91 -29.87
C ARG A 310 19.08 35.73 -30.30
N GLY A 311 20.26 35.14 -30.12
CA GLY A 311 21.49 35.64 -30.70
C GLY A 311 21.33 35.69 -32.22
N ALA A 312 21.47 36.89 -32.77
CA ALA A 312 21.56 37.12 -34.20
C ALA A 312 23.04 37.30 -34.52
N ASP A 313 23.69 36.18 -34.86
CA ASP A 313 24.99 36.16 -35.53
C ASP A 313 24.84 35.31 -36.81
N ASP A 314 25.45 35.82 -37.88
CA ASP A 314 25.74 35.24 -39.19
C ASP A 314 24.59 35.06 -40.21
N ALA A 315 24.57 35.92 -41.24
CA ALA A 315 25.39 35.72 -42.45
C ALA A 315 24.93 36.65 -43.58
N ALA A 316 25.85 37.51 -44.01
CA ALA A 316 25.77 38.30 -45.24
C ALA A 316 26.39 37.50 -46.39
N SER A 317 25.59 37.24 -47.44
CA SER A 317 25.99 36.91 -48.83
C SER A 317 24.71 36.44 -49.52
N GLY A 318 24.19 37.00 -50.60
CA GLY A 318 24.72 37.88 -51.63
C GLY A 318 24.03 37.41 -52.90
N GLU A 319 23.36 38.29 -53.64
CA GLU A 319 23.03 38.08 -55.05
C GLU A 319 22.56 39.42 -55.63
N GLY A 320 23.36 39.93 -56.56
CA GLY A 320 23.05 41.04 -57.44
C GLY A 320 23.21 40.57 -58.87
N GLU A 321 22.36 41.15 -59.73
CA GLU A 321 22.17 40.98 -61.18
C GLU A 321 21.44 39.71 -61.67
#